data_AF-A0A0L0CC66-F1
#
_entry.id   AF-A0A0L0CC66-F1
#
_cell.length_a   1.000
_cell.length_b   1.000
_cell.length_c   1.000
_cell.angle_alpha   90.00
_cell.angle_beta   90.00
_cell.angle_gamma   90.00
#
_symmetry.space_group_name_H-M   'P 1'
#
loop_
_entity.id
_entity.type
_entity.pdbx_description
1 polymer ?
#
loop_
_entity_poly.entity_id
_entity_poly.type
_entity_poly.pdbx_seq_one_letter_code
_entity_poly.pdbx_strand_id
1 'polypeptide(L)'
;MLAGKLSDLINPGETQKHKTAASLRGSCWRKLDFQPAIAESSKNQEIALALFTSQHSSTNSVDHLTELCKAHFEDDKQIRMHRTKCTNIIKKCFVTYFTNQLRNDIGESKFSIFIDESTDIGEL
;
A
#
# COMPACT_ATOMS: atom_id res chain seq x y z
N MET A 1 18.62 -22.19 13.73
CA MET A 1 18.22 -21.55 12.45
C MET A 1 19.12 -22.09 11.36
N LEU A 2 18.60 -22.95 10.49
CA LEU A 2 19.32 -23.50 9.34
C LEU A 2 19.52 -22.38 8.31
N ALA A 3 20.72 -21.82 8.26
CA ALA A 3 21.12 -20.95 7.16
C ALA A 3 21.25 -21.83 5.90
N GLY A 4 20.20 -21.90 5.09
CA GLY A 4 20.26 -22.54 3.79
C GLY A 4 21.36 -21.89 2.96
N LYS A 5 22.33 -22.67 2.51
CA LYS A 5 23.47 -22.16 1.75
C LYS A 5 22.92 -21.66 0.41
N LEU A 6 23.33 -20.47 -0.05
CA LEU A 6 22.85 -19.90 -1.32
C LEU A 6 23.06 -20.87 -2.50
N SER A 7 24.10 -21.70 -2.43
CA SER A 7 24.36 -22.79 -3.37
C SER A 7 23.18 -23.77 -3.50
N ASP A 8 22.47 -24.03 -2.41
CA ASP A 8 21.36 -24.99 -2.37
C ASP A 8 20.13 -24.46 -3.11
N LEU A 9 20.04 -23.15 -3.33
CA LEU A 9 19.02 -22.50 -4.17
C LEU A 9 19.44 -22.37 -5.63
N ILE A 10 20.74 -22.19 -5.90
CA ILE A 10 21.28 -22.02 -7.25
C ILE A 10 21.37 -23.37 -7.98
N ASN A 11 21.88 -24.41 -7.30
CA ASN A 11 22.11 -25.72 -7.90
C ASN A 11 20.84 -26.35 -8.52
N PRO A 12 19.65 -26.30 -7.89
CA PRO A 12 18.41 -26.78 -8.50
C PRO A 12 18.05 -26.04 -9.80
N GLY A 13 18.26 -24.71 -9.84
CA GLY A 13 17.96 -23.87 -10.99
C GLY A 13 18.83 -24.16 -12.22
N GLU A 14 20.05 -24.68 -12.01
CA GLU A 14 20.99 -25.02 -13.08
C GLU A 14 20.85 -26.46 -13.60
N THR A 15 20.03 -27.28 -12.95
CA THR A 15 19.81 -28.67 -13.38
C THR A 15 19.21 -28.74 -14.76
N GLN A 16 19.54 -29.80 -15.51
CA GLN A 16 19.02 -30.02 -16.86
C GLN A 16 17.49 -30.08 -16.88
N LYS A 17 16.85 -30.59 -15.81
CA LYS A 17 15.38 -30.59 -15.68
C LYS A 17 14.81 -29.17 -15.64
N HIS A 18 15.41 -28.26 -14.84
CA HIS A 18 15.01 -26.86 -14.78
C HIS A 18 15.28 -26.12 -16.08
N LYS A 19 16.44 -26.35 -16.72
CA LYS A 19 16.79 -25.75 -18.02
C LYS A 19 15.87 -26.21 -19.15
N THR A 20 15.54 -27.51 -19.22
CA THR A 20 14.59 -28.05 -20.20
C THR A 20 13.18 -27.51 -19.96
N ALA A 21 12.72 -27.45 -18.71
CA ALA A 21 11.43 -26.86 -18.37
C ALA A 21 11.39 -25.34 -18.61
N ALA A 22 12.50 -24.63 -18.45
CA ALA A 22 12.61 -23.19 -18.77
C ALA A 22 12.65 -22.96 -20.29
N SER A 23 13.31 -23.82 -21.06
CA SER A 23 13.35 -23.78 -22.52
C SER A 23 11.97 -24.05 -23.13
N LEU A 24 11.20 -25.00 -22.56
CA LEU A 24 9.80 -25.26 -22.91
C LEU A 24 8.86 -24.10 -22.54
N ARG A 25 9.24 -23.30 -21.53
CA ARG A 25 8.60 -22.02 -21.19
C ARG A 25 9.12 -20.89 -22.08
N GLY A 26 9.14 -21.13 -23.40
CA GLY A 26 9.48 -20.11 -24.39
C GLY A 26 8.57 -18.89 -24.23
N SER A 27 9.16 -17.70 -24.03
CA SER A 27 8.58 -16.35 -24.12
C SER A 27 7.21 -16.05 -23.45
N CYS A 28 6.58 -17.00 -22.77
CA CYS A 28 5.25 -16.84 -22.17
C CYS A 28 5.35 -16.25 -20.75
N TRP A 29 6.27 -15.32 -20.57
CA TRP A 29 6.03 -14.21 -19.65
C TRP A 29 5.89 -13.02 -20.57
N ARG A 30 4.69 -12.83 -21.13
CA ARG A 30 4.33 -11.48 -21.57
C ARG A 30 4.56 -10.62 -20.33
N LYS A 31 5.58 -9.74 -20.38
CA LYS A 31 5.56 -8.59 -19.48
C LYS A 31 4.18 -8.02 -19.67
N LEU A 32 3.35 -8.07 -18.62
CA LEU A 32 2.09 -7.37 -18.67
C LEU A 32 2.52 -5.92 -18.90
N ASP A 33 2.21 -5.40 -20.08
CA ASP A 33 2.33 -3.98 -20.35
C ASP A 33 1.30 -3.33 -19.42
N PHE A 34 1.75 -3.01 -18.21
CA PHE A 34 0.96 -2.30 -17.24
C PHE A 34 0.75 -0.91 -17.80
N GLN A 35 -0.35 -0.76 -18.54
CA GLN A 35 -0.85 0.55 -18.89
C GLN A 35 -1.28 1.20 -17.58
N PRO A 36 -0.70 2.36 -17.18
CA PRO A 36 -1.17 3.06 -16.01
C PRO A 36 -2.65 3.36 -16.24
N ALA A 37 -3.51 2.70 -15.47
CA ALA A 37 -4.94 2.84 -15.64
C ALA A 37 -5.31 4.31 -15.43
N ILE A 38 -5.96 4.90 -16.44
CA ILE A 38 -6.54 6.24 -16.42
C ILE A 38 -7.29 6.41 -15.09
N ALA A 39 -7.19 7.60 -14.48
CA ALA A 39 -7.80 7.90 -13.19
C ALA A 39 -9.31 7.66 -13.26
N GLU A 40 -9.69 6.47 -12.81
CA GLU A 40 -11.07 6.01 -12.75
C GLU A 40 -11.74 6.77 -11.62
N SER A 41 -12.94 7.32 -11.83
CA SER A 41 -13.67 8.13 -10.84
C SER A 41 -13.74 7.46 -9.46
N SER A 42 -13.87 6.12 -9.45
CA SER A 42 -13.84 5.27 -8.26
C SER A 42 -12.55 5.42 -7.42
N LYS A 43 -11.37 5.54 -8.06
CA LYS A 43 -10.10 5.69 -7.33
C LYS A 43 -10.03 7.04 -6.62
N ASN A 44 -10.56 8.09 -7.23
CA ASN A 44 -10.57 9.42 -6.62
C ASN A 44 -11.51 9.45 -5.41
N GLN A 45 -12.70 8.82 -5.51
CA GLN A 45 -13.61 8.66 -4.38
C GLN A 45 -12.95 7.87 -3.24
N GLU A 46 -12.26 6.78 -3.55
CA GLU A 46 -11.54 5.97 -2.57
C GLU A 46 -10.39 6.73 -1.90
N ILE A 47 -9.61 7.49 -2.66
CA ILE A 47 -8.55 8.34 -2.11
C ILE A 47 -9.14 9.41 -1.19
N ALA A 48 -10.22 10.08 -1.62
CA ALA A 48 -10.89 11.09 -0.79
C ALA A 48 -11.44 10.49 0.51
N LEU A 49 -12.07 9.32 0.44
CA LEU A 49 -12.57 8.60 1.60
C LEU A 49 -11.45 8.20 2.56
N ALA A 50 -10.34 7.67 2.04
CA ALA A 50 -9.17 7.32 2.84
C ALA A 50 -8.56 8.56 3.53
N LEU A 51 -8.53 9.70 2.84
CA LEU A 51 -8.00 10.95 3.38
C LEU A 51 -8.89 11.43 4.54
N PHE A 52 -10.20 11.49 4.32
CA PHE A 52 -11.18 11.84 5.35
C PHE A 52 -11.04 10.94 6.58
N THR A 53 -11.02 9.62 6.38
CA THR A 53 -10.86 8.66 7.47
C THR A 53 -9.57 8.91 8.24
N SER A 54 -8.44 9.12 7.55
CA SER A 54 -7.13 9.32 8.18
C SER A 54 -7.05 10.56 9.07
N GLN A 55 -7.82 11.60 8.75
CA GLN A 55 -7.79 12.87 9.47
C GLN A 55 -8.77 12.90 10.65
N HIS A 56 -9.88 12.18 10.56
CA HIS A 56 -11.02 12.38 11.47
C HIS A 56 -11.44 11.14 12.26
N SER A 57 -10.95 9.94 11.92
CA SER A 57 -11.49 8.71 12.51
C SER A 57 -10.52 7.53 12.51
N SER A 58 -10.91 6.46 13.20
CA SER A 58 -10.25 5.16 13.07
C SER A 58 -10.54 4.52 11.71
N THR A 59 -9.53 3.89 11.12
CA THR A 59 -9.67 3.10 9.89
C THR A 59 -10.61 1.90 10.03
N ASN A 60 -11.00 1.54 11.26
CA ASN A 60 -11.99 0.48 11.50
C ASN A 60 -13.40 0.87 11.04
N SER A 61 -13.72 2.16 10.98
CA SER A 61 -15.05 2.65 10.59
C SER A 61 -15.28 2.66 9.07
N VAL A 62 -14.21 2.51 8.28
CA VAL A 62 -14.25 2.71 6.83
C VAL A 62 -15.11 1.68 6.10
N ASP A 63 -15.19 0.44 6.62
CA ASP A 63 -15.99 -0.63 6.01
C ASP A 63 -17.48 -0.25 6.02
N HIS A 64 -18.02 0.11 7.20
CA HIS A 64 -19.42 0.52 7.34
C HIS A 64 -19.70 1.85 6.64
N LEU A 65 -18.76 2.80 6.67
CA LEU A 65 -18.90 4.07 5.95
C LEU A 65 -19.03 3.83 4.43
N THR A 66 -18.24 2.89 3.89
CA THR A 66 -18.31 2.52 2.48
C THR A 66 -19.65 1.87 2.13
N GLU A 67 -20.18 1.01 3.00
CA GLU A 67 -21.51 0.40 2.83
C GLU A 67 -22.62 1.45 2.83
N LEU A 68 -22.55 2.41 3.77
CA LEU A 68 -23.50 3.52 3.83
C LEU A 68 -23.47 4.36 2.55
N CYS A 69 -22.28 4.68 2.04
CA CYS A 69 -22.15 5.43 0.80
C CYS A 69 -22.78 4.69 -0.38
N LYS A 70 -22.54 3.38 -0.51
CA LYS A 70 -23.14 2.55 -1.56
C LYS A 70 -24.66 2.45 -1.47
N ALA A 71 -25.21 2.46 -0.25
CA ALA A 71 -26.64 2.31 -0.02
C ALA A 71 -27.42 3.59 -0.37
N HIS A 72 -26.81 4.76 -0.17
CA HIS A 72 -27.52 6.05 -0.24
C HIS A 72 -27.08 6.98 -1.38
N PHE A 73 -25.94 6.73 -2.04
CA PHE A 73 -25.46 7.56 -3.15
C PHE A 73 -25.31 6.73 -4.43
N GLU A 74 -25.95 7.17 -5.51
CA GLU A 74 -26.02 6.42 -6.78
C GLU A 74 -24.67 6.34 -7.52
N ASP A 75 -23.84 7.37 -7.40
CA ASP A 75 -22.51 7.49 -8.02
C ASP A 75 -21.41 6.68 -7.28
N ASP A 76 -21.70 6.16 -6.09
CA ASP A 76 -20.72 5.51 -5.21
C ASP A 76 -20.72 3.97 -5.32
N LYS A 77 -21.56 3.40 -6.21
CA LYS A 77 -21.67 1.94 -6.39
C LYS A 77 -20.36 1.26 -6.82
N GLN A 78 -19.39 2.04 -7.31
CA GLN A 78 -18.07 1.56 -7.74
C GLN A 78 -16.99 1.65 -6.66
N ILE A 79 -17.27 2.24 -5.48
CA ILE A 79 -16.28 2.36 -4.40
C ILE A 79 -16.04 0.95 -3.81
N ARG A 80 -14.81 0.47 -3.80
CA ARG A 80 -14.43 -0.83 -3.20
C ARG A 80 -13.38 -0.58 -2.15
N MET A 81 -13.80 0.09 -1.09
CA MET A 81 -12.95 0.41 0.05
C MET A 81 -13.19 -0.55 1.20
N HIS A 82 -12.09 -1.05 1.76
CA HIS A 82 -12.06 -1.83 2.98
C HIS A 82 -10.93 -1.37 3.88
N ARG A 83 -10.96 -1.72 5.17
CA ARG A 83 -9.90 -1.35 6.15
C ARG A 83 -8.48 -1.58 5.63
N THR A 84 -8.20 -2.76 5.05
CA THR A 84 -6.86 -3.10 4.52
C THR A 84 -6.46 -2.18 3.37
N LYS A 85 -7.39 -1.88 2.46
CA LYS A 85 -7.15 -1.00 1.32
C LYS A 85 -6.94 0.45 1.77
N CYS A 86 -7.80 0.97 2.65
CA CYS A 86 -7.65 2.29 3.26
C CYS A 86 -6.28 2.42 3.95
N THR A 87 -5.91 1.42 4.76
CA THR A 87 -4.61 1.39 5.44
C THR A 87 -3.45 1.41 4.45
N ASN A 88 -3.56 0.67 3.35
CA ASN A 88 -2.52 0.65 2.32
C ASN A 88 -2.43 1.98 1.57
N ILE A 89 -3.54 2.63 1.25
CA ILE A 89 -3.55 3.97 0.64
C ILE A 89 -2.85 4.97 1.57
N ILE A 90 -3.21 4.97 2.86
CA ILE A 90 -2.56 5.84 3.85
C ILE A 90 -1.04 5.57 3.88
N LYS A 91 -0.63 4.31 4.05
CA LYS A 91 0.78 3.94 4.17
C LYS A 91 1.61 4.13 2.91
N LYS A 92 1.04 3.94 1.73
CA LYS A 92 1.79 3.90 0.45
C LYS A 92 1.64 5.17 -0.39
N CYS A 93 0.52 5.86 -0.25
CA CYS A 93 0.26 7.09 -0.99
C CYS A 93 0.47 8.31 -0.09
N PHE A 94 -0.29 8.41 1.01
CA PHE A 94 -0.28 9.62 1.83
C PHE A 94 1.02 9.81 2.58
N VAL A 95 1.52 8.77 3.26
CA VAL A 95 2.80 8.86 3.98
C VAL A 95 3.92 9.30 3.04
N THR A 96 4.04 8.68 1.87
CA THR A 96 5.05 9.08 0.87
C THR A 96 4.87 10.52 0.41
N TYR A 97 3.65 10.93 0.08
CA TYR A 97 3.36 12.30 -0.36
C TYR A 97 3.69 13.34 0.72
N PHE A 98 3.13 13.19 1.93
CA PHE A 98 3.32 14.14 3.02
C PHE A 98 4.76 14.15 3.56
N THR A 99 5.45 13.01 3.55
CA THR A 99 6.87 12.97 3.94
C THR A 99 7.73 13.74 2.96
N ASN A 100 7.48 13.58 1.65
CA ASN A 100 8.20 14.33 0.62
C ASN A 100 7.88 15.83 0.69
N GLN A 101 6.61 16.18 0.93
CA GLN A 101 6.21 17.57 1.12
C GLN A 101 6.89 18.17 2.34
N LEU A 102 6.83 17.51 3.50
CA LEU A 102 7.49 17.97 4.73
C LEU A 102 9.00 18.12 4.53
N ARG A 103 9.63 17.17 3.84
CA ARG A 103 11.07 17.24 3.52
C ARG A 103 11.39 18.47 2.65
N ASN A 104 10.57 18.73 1.64
CA ASN A 104 10.75 19.90 0.76
C ASN A 104 10.53 21.21 1.53
N ASP A 105 9.55 21.24 2.44
CA ASP A 105 9.23 22.41 3.25
C ASP A 105 10.36 22.73 4.25
N ILE A 106 11.01 21.72 4.82
CA ILE A 106 12.20 21.89 5.68
C ILE A 106 13.40 22.37 4.85
N GLY A 107 13.61 21.77 3.67
CA GLY A 107 14.75 22.06 2.80
C GLY A 107 16.10 21.80 3.50
N GLU A 108 17.05 22.71 3.32
CA GLU A 108 18.38 22.68 3.98
C GLU A 108 18.40 23.47 5.30
N SER A 109 17.22 23.85 5.81
CA SER A 109 17.11 24.66 7.03
C SER A 109 17.45 23.83 8.26
N LYS A 110 18.11 24.45 9.24
CA LYS A 110 18.27 23.84 10.57
C LYS A 110 16.90 23.73 11.23
N PHE A 111 16.64 22.58 11.86
CA PHE A 111 15.44 22.35 12.65
C PHE A 111 15.81 21.82 14.02
N SER A 112 14.90 21.98 14.98
CA SER A 112 15.03 21.42 16.32
C SER A 112 13.90 20.42 16.52
N ILE A 113 14.22 19.25 17.08
CA ILE A 113 13.23 18.24 17.44
C ILE A 113 12.93 18.41 18.92
N PHE A 114 11.65 18.54 19.27
CA PHE A 114 11.19 18.43 20.64
C PHE A 114 10.73 17.00 20.87
N ILE A 115 11.34 16.31 21.85
CA ILE A 115 10.97 14.94 22.20
C ILE A 115 10.19 15.02 23.50
N ASP A 116 8.90 14.66 23.43
CA ASP A 116 8.02 14.55 24.59
C ASP A 116 7.89 13.07 24.98
N GLU A 117 8.23 12.76 26.23
CA GLU A 117 8.14 11.40 26.77
C GLU A 117 6.92 11.31 27.70
N SER A 118 5.83 10.75 27.19
CA SER A 118 4.66 10.42 27.99
C SER A 118 4.74 8.97 28.46
N THR A 119 4.54 8.73 29.76
CA THR A 119 4.40 7.38 30.32
C THR A 119 2.92 7.01 30.37
N ASP A 120 2.53 6.00 29.59
CA ASP A 120 1.18 5.41 29.69
C ASP A 120 1.10 4.55 30.97
N ILE A 121 0.45 5.09 32.00
CA ILE A 121 0.02 4.31 33.16
C ILE A 121 -1.31 3.67 32.81
N GLY A 122 -1.27 2.57 32.05
CA GLY A 122 -2.47 1.80 31.77
C GLY A 122 -3.13 1.36 33.08
N GLU A 123 -4.20 2.04 33.49
CA GLU A 123 -5.09 1.55 34.54
C GLU A 123 -5.89 0.37 33.94
N LEU A 124 -5.83 -0.76 34.66
CA LEU A 124 -6.50 -2.02 34.35
C LEU A 124 -7.99 -1.87 34.04
#